data_AF-A0A9N9EK69-F1
#
_entry.id   AF-A0A9N9EK69-F1
#
_cell.length_a   1.000
_cell.length_b   1.000
_cell.length_c   1.000
_cell.angle_alpha   90.00
_cell.angle_beta   90.00
_cell.angle_gamma   90.00
#
_symmetry.space_group_name_H-M   'P 1'
#
loop_
_entity.id
_entity.type
_entity.pdbx_description
1 polymer ?
#
loop_
_entity_poly.entity_id
_entity_poly.type
_entity_poly.pdbx_seq_one_letter_code
_entity_poly.pdbx_strand_id
1 'polypeptide(L)'
;PLGVSNHFLNCLDNWSSKWKPTMYYALYTSLVQGSGTGKSQLFKEISRNIYIFYCCFRSLGSTGYPQRSSIASVLLDTPSDRYGTILQFVAYLNSSLLQLAEELSQEFPCTKSEWYKQQIEESE
;
A
#
# COMPACT_ATOMS: atom_id res chain seq x y z
N PRO A 1 7.12 -10.27 -15.53
CA PRO A 1 7.73 -11.63 -15.53
C PRO A 1 7.82 -12.16 -14.09
N LEU A 2 7.22 -13.32 -13.81
CA LEU A 2 7.05 -13.87 -12.44
C LEU A 2 8.37 -13.89 -11.62
N GLY A 3 9.52 -14.01 -12.28
CA GLY A 3 10.83 -13.98 -11.63
C GLY A 3 11.16 -12.68 -10.90
N VAL A 4 10.76 -11.51 -11.43
CA VAL A 4 11.07 -10.21 -10.81
C VAL A 4 10.25 -9.99 -9.54
N SER A 5 8.95 -10.28 -9.59
CA SER A 5 8.06 -10.19 -8.43
C SER A 5 8.49 -11.13 -7.30
N ASN A 6 8.82 -12.39 -7.63
CA ASN A 6 9.30 -13.34 -6.64
C ASN A 6 10.66 -12.94 -6.07
N HIS A 7 11.58 -12.47 -6.91
CA HIS A 7 12.86 -11.96 -6.44
C HIS A 7 12.68 -10.78 -5.47
N PHE A 8 11.80 -9.83 -5.80
CA PHE A 8 11.50 -8.69 -4.94
C PHE A 8 10.93 -9.14 -3.58
N LEU A 9 9.95 -10.05 -3.58
CA LEU A 9 9.39 -10.60 -2.34
C LEU A 9 10.45 -11.33 -1.51
N ASN A 10 11.30 -12.16 -2.13
CA ASN A 10 12.40 -12.83 -1.44
C ASN A 10 13.40 -11.84 -0.82
N CYS A 11 13.66 -10.71 -1.50
CA CYS A 11 14.48 -9.64 -0.93
C CYS A 11 13.81 -9.03 0.30
N LEU A 12 12.51 -8.73 0.24
CA LEU A 12 11.76 -8.20 1.38
C LEU A 12 11.78 -9.17 2.58
N ASP A 13 11.55 -10.46 2.34
CA ASP A 13 11.56 -11.49 3.39
C ASP A 13 12.95 -11.62 4.05
N ASN A 14 14.02 -11.57 3.25
CA ASN A 14 15.39 -11.62 3.74
C ASN A 14 15.76 -10.37 4.58
N TRP A 15 15.22 -9.20 4.26
CA TRP A 15 15.41 -8.01 5.08
C TRP A 15 14.53 -8.04 6.34
N SER A 16 13.29 -8.52 6.21
CA SER A 16 12.37 -8.71 7.33
C SER A 16 12.93 -9.66 8.38
N SER A 17 13.55 -10.77 7.98
CA SER A 17 14.14 -11.75 8.91
C SER A 17 15.37 -11.21 9.65
N LYS A 18 16.04 -10.20 9.10
CA LYS A 18 17.22 -9.56 9.70
C LYS A 18 16.87 -8.32 10.52
N TRP A 19 15.62 -7.86 10.48
CA TRP A 19 15.19 -6.72 11.24
C TRP A 19 15.21 -7.01 12.74
N LYS A 20 15.76 -6.07 13.50
CA LYS A 20 15.87 -6.15 14.95
C LYS A 20 15.10 -4.98 15.55
N PRO A 21 14.00 -5.21 16.28
CA PRO A 21 13.21 -4.13 16.88
C PRO A 21 14.00 -3.34 17.94
N THR A 22 15.07 -3.92 18.49
CA THR A 22 15.99 -3.22 19.41
C THR A 22 16.89 -2.19 18.72
N MET A 23 17.00 -2.26 17.39
CA MET A 23 17.91 -1.41 16.61
C MET A 23 17.17 -0.46 15.66
N TYR A 24 15.96 -0.81 15.22
CA TYR A 24 15.21 -0.04 14.22
C TYR A 24 13.75 0.14 14.64
N TYR A 25 13.23 1.35 14.44
CA TYR A 25 11.85 1.71 14.80
C TYR A 25 10.79 0.93 14.00
N ALA A 26 11.05 0.64 12.73
CA ALA A 26 10.12 -0.06 11.85
C ALA A 26 10.85 -0.69 10.66
N LEU A 27 10.18 -1.65 10.02
CA LEU A 27 10.54 -2.17 8.71
C LEU A 27 10.04 -1.22 7.62
N TYR A 28 10.96 -0.48 6.99
CA TYR A 28 10.65 0.34 5.82
C TYR A 28 11.68 0.10 4.73
N THR A 29 11.23 0.26 3.49
CA THR A 29 12.10 0.19 2.31
C THR A 29 11.65 1.23 1.30
N SER A 30 12.57 1.65 0.43
CA SER A 30 12.30 2.60 -0.65
C SER A 30 12.71 1.98 -1.99
N LEU A 31 11.78 1.96 -2.96
CA LEU A 31 12.07 1.57 -4.33
C LEU A 31 12.21 2.82 -5.20
N VAL A 32 13.45 3.22 -5.49
CA VAL A 32 13.77 4.44 -6.26
C VAL A 32 14.23 4.05 -7.66
N GLN A 33 13.49 4.49 -8.69
CA GLN A 33 13.84 4.27 -10.10
C GLN A 33 13.23 5.39 -10.97
N GLY A 34 13.77 5.60 -12.18
CA GLY A 34 13.24 6.57 -13.15
C GLY A 34 11.78 6.34 -13.54
N SER A 35 11.11 7.34 -14.10
CA SER A 35 9.73 7.19 -14.57
C SER A 35 9.60 6.12 -15.64
N GLY A 36 8.46 5.42 -15.71
CA GLY A 36 8.21 4.38 -16.72
C GLY A 36 8.94 3.04 -16.50
N THR A 37 9.74 2.87 -15.44
CA THR A 37 10.50 1.62 -15.19
C THR A 37 9.69 0.46 -14.63
N GLY A 38 8.37 0.57 -14.56
CA GLY A 38 7.49 -0.52 -14.10
C GLY A 38 7.35 -0.69 -12.59
N LYS A 39 7.71 0.31 -11.77
CA LYS A 39 7.50 0.26 -10.30
C LYS A 39 6.03 -0.05 -9.94
N SER A 40 5.09 0.71 -10.51
CA SER A 40 3.65 0.51 -10.27
C SER A 40 3.17 -0.87 -10.74
N GLN A 41 3.71 -1.34 -11.87
CA GLN A 41 3.42 -2.66 -12.41
C GLN A 41 3.94 -3.78 -11.49
N LEU A 42 5.13 -3.61 -10.88
CA LEU A 42 5.67 -4.54 -9.89
C LEU A 42 4.72 -4.68 -8.69
N PHE A 43 4.23 -3.57 -8.14
CA PHE A 43 3.29 -3.61 -7.00
C PHE A 43 1.94 -4.26 -7.38
N LYS A 44 1.46 -4.04 -8.60
CA LYS A 44 0.28 -4.74 -9.15
C LYS A 44 0.51 -6.24 -9.37
N GLU A 45 1.74 -6.65 -9.68
CA GLU A 45 2.07 -8.08 -9.84
C GLU A 45 2.20 -8.78 -8.48
N ILE A 46 2.87 -8.15 -7.49
CA ILE A 46 3.01 -8.75 -6.15
C ILE A 46 1.68 -8.76 -5.37
N SER A 47 0.72 -7.89 -5.69
CA SER A 47 -0.63 -7.89 -5.08
C SER A 47 -1.45 -9.14 -5.40
N ARG A 48 -0.96 -10.02 -6.28
CA ARG A 48 -1.53 -11.36 -6.49
C ARG A 48 -1.16 -12.33 -5.38
N ASN A 49 -0.04 -12.08 -4.70
CA ASN A 49 0.55 -13.00 -3.72
C ASN A 49 0.38 -12.52 -2.28
N ILE A 50 0.40 -11.19 -2.06
CA ILE A 50 0.29 -10.58 -0.73
C ILE A 50 -0.82 -9.51 -0.68
N TYR A 51 -1.37 -9.27 0.52
CA TYR A 51 -2.23 -8.12 0.75
C TYR A 51 -1.37 -6.85 0.79
N ILE A 52 -1.86 -5.79 0.14
CA ILE A 52 -1.19 -4.49 0.08
C ILE A 52 -2.21 -3.43 0.50
N PHE A 53 -1.82 -2.60 1.46
CA PHE A 53 -2.51 -1.34 1.74
C PHE A 53 -1.95 -0.26 0.81
N TYR A 54 -2.72 0.11 -0.21
CA TYR A 54 -2.29 0.99 -1.28
C TYR A 54 -2.67 2.45 -0.99
N CYS A 55 -1.66 3.30 -0.86
CA CYS A 55 -1.84 4.73 -0.60
C CYS A 55 -0.99 5.57 -1.57
N CYS A 56 -1.65 6.37 -2.41
CA CYS A 56 -1.02 7.31 -3.33
C CYS A 56 -1.76 8.65 -3.34
N PHE A 57 -1.05 9.72 -3.00
CA PHE A 57 -1.56 11.10 -2.90
C PHE A 57 -1.40 11.93 -4.18
N ARG A 58 -1.25 11.29 -5.34
CA ARG A 58 -1.19 11.97 -6.64
C ARG A 58 -2.38 12.90 -6.81
N SER A 59 -2.25 14.05 -7.48
CA SER A 59 -3.35 15.03 -7.65
C SER A 59 -4.63 14.41 -8.22
N LEU A 60 -5.78 14.95 -7.80
CA LEU A 60 -7.10 14.57 -8.32
C LEU A 60 -7.15 14.72 -9.85
N GLY A 61 -7.72 13.75 -10.55
CA GLY A 61 -7.81 13.74 -12.01
C GLY A 61 -6.49 13.43 -12.76
N SER A 62 -5.42 13.07 -12.05
CA SER A 62 -4.16 12.70 -12.71
C SER A 62 -4.25 11.32 -13.37
N THR A 63 -3.84 11.24 -14.64
CA THR A 63 -3.88 10.01 -15.45
C THR A 63 -2.60 9.17 -15.41
N GLY A 64 -1.56 9.62 -14.71
CA GLY A 64 -0.27 8.92 -14.67
C GLY A 64 -0.19 7.81 -13.61
N TYR A 65 0.93 7.07 -13.61
CA TYR A 65 1.19 5.97 -12.66
C TYR A 65 2.17 6.34 -11.54
N PRO A 66 1.94 5.86 -10.30
CA PRO A 66 0.82 5.01 -9.86
C PRO A 66 -0.49 5.81 -9.67
N GLN A 67 -1.66 5.19 -9.86
CA GLN A 67 -2.97 5.83 -9.81
C GLN A 67 -3.28 6.42 -8.41
N ARG A 68 -4.10 7.46 -8.32
CA ARG A 68 -4.48 8.04 -7.03
C ARG A 68 -5.26 7.01 -6.18
N SER A 69 -5.13 7.05 -4.86
CA SER A 69 -5.96 6.23 -3.97
C SER A 69 -7.33 6.86 -3.75
N SER A 70 -8.37 6.04 -3.63
CA SER A 70 -9.73 6.50 -3.34
C SER A 70 -9.81 7.31 -2.02
N ILE A 71 -9.02 6.92 -1.02
CA ILE A 71 -8.97 7.59 0.30
C ILE A 71 -8.11 8.88 0.30
N ALA A 72 -7.41 9.20 -0.80
CA ALA A 72 -6.39 10.23 -0.79
C ALA A 72 -6.95 11.62 -0.48
N SER A 73 -8.19 11.93 -0.87
CA SER A 73 -8.80 13.24 -0.58
C SER A 73 -9.12 13.39 0.91
N VAL A 74 -9.56 12.31 1.57
CA VAL A 74 -9.82 12.29 3.01
C VAL A 74 -8.51 12.48 3.79
N LEU A 75 -7.43 11.81 3.39
CA LEU A 75 -6.13 11.91 4.09
C LEU A 75 -5.39 13.22 3.82
N LEU A 76 -5.69 13.91 2.72
CA LEU A 76 -5.11 15.23 2.42
C LEU A 76 -5.91 16.38 3.02
N ASP A 77 -7.16 16.15 3.42
CA ASP A 77 -7.95 17.06 4.24
C ASP A 77 -7.49 16.97 5.71
N THR A 78 -6.25 17.41 5.95
CA THR A 78 -5.56 17.25 7.22
C THR A 78 -6.02 18.30 8.24
N PRO A 79 -6.16 17.94 9.53
CA PRO A 79 -6.35 18.90 10.60
C PRO A 79 -5.25 19.97 10.64
N SER A 80 -5.58 21.15 11.16
CA SER A 80 -4.63 22.28 11.22
C SER A 80 -3.41 22.02 12.12
N ASP A 81 -3.51 21.06 13.03
CA ASP A 81 -2.43 20.71 13.94
C ASP A 81 -1.81 19.33 13.64
N ARG A 82 -0.54 19.19 14.03
CA ARG A 82 0.25 17.98 13.80
C ARG A 82 -0.34 16.75 14.50
N TYR A 83 -0.91 16.91 15.69
CA TYR A 83 -1.44 15.79 16.45
C TYR A 83 -2.69 15.22 15.79
N GLY A 84 -3.61 16.09 15.35
CA GLY A 84 -4.77 15.70 14.54
C GLY A 84 -4.37 14.97 13.27
N THR A 85 -3.35 15.46 12.55
CA THR A 85 -2.81 14.77 11.36
C THR A 85 -2.29 13.37 11.70
N ILE A 86 -1.49 13.22 12.76
CA ILE A 86 -1.00 11.90 13.19
C ILE A 86 -2.16 10.96 13.52
N LEU A 87 -3.17 11.44 14.26
CA LEU A 87 -4.34 10.66 14.62
C LEU A 87 -5.12 10.20 13.37
N GLN A 88 -5.27 11.05 12.36
CA GLN A 88 -5.94 10.70 11.11
C GLN A 88 -5.24 9.55 10.39
N PHE A 89 -3.90 9.58 10.29
CA PHE A 89 -3.13 8.49 9.68
C PHE A 89 -3.12 7.21 10.53
N VAL A 90 -3.08 7.33 11.86
CA VAL A 90 -3.20 6.18 12.76
C VAL A 90 -4.58 5.54 12.63
N ALA A 91 -5.65 6.34 12.58
CA ALA A 91 -7.01 5.86 12.36
C ALA A 91 -7.12 5.14 11.02
N TYR A 92 -6.56 5.71 9.94
CA TYR A 92 -6.53 5.07 8.63
C TYR A 92 -5.84 3.69 8.67
N LEU A 93 -4.65 3.58 9.28
CA LEU A 93 -3.94 2.30 9.38
C LEU A 93 -4.72 1.28 10.22
N ASN A 94 -5.29 1.70 11.35
CA ASN A 94 -6.11 0.83 12.20
C ASN A 94 -7.37 0.36 11.48
N SER A 95 -8.12 1.26 10.83
CA SER A 95 -9.30 0.91 10.06
C SER A 95 -8.97 -0.03 8.90
N SER A 96 -7.84 0.18 8.23
CA SER A 96 -7.37 -0.70 7.16
C SER A 96 -7.08 -2.12 7.68
N LEU A 97 -6.41 -2.24 8.83
CA LEU A 97 -6.14 -3.53 9.46
C LEU A 97 -7.42 -4.23 9.93
N LEU A 98 -8.37 -3.49 10.51
CA LEU A 98 -9.67 -4.03 10.91
C LEU A 98 -10.47 -4.52 9.71
N GLN A 99 -10.52 -3.73 8.64
CA GLN A 99 -11.20 -4.12 7.41
C GLN A 99 -10.57 -5.39 6.79
N LEU A 100 -9.24 -5.50 6.81
CA LEU A 100 -8.57 -6.72 6.34
C LEU A 100 -8.90 -7.92 7.23
N ALA A 101 -8.96 -7.74 8.55
CA ALA A 101 -9.32 -8.82 9.48
C ALA A 101 -10.77 -9.30 9.28
N GLU A 102 -11.69 -8.36 9.05
CA GLU A 102 -13.09 -8.65 8.72
C GLU A 102 -13.20 -9.39 7.38
N GLU A 103 -12.51 -8.91 6.35
CA GLU A 103 -12.45 -9.55 5.04
C GLU A 103 -11.96 -11.00 5.14
N LEU A 104 -10.86 -11.23 5.87
CA LEU A 104 -10.30 -12.57 6.10
C LEU A 104 -11.21 -13.49 6.92
N SER A 105 -12.21 -12.95 7.61
CA SER A 105 -13.18 -13.71 8.40
C SER A 105 -14.41 -14.14 7.59
N GLN A 106 -14.58 -13.64 6.37
CA GLN A 106 -15.69 -14.02 5.49
C GLN A 106 -15.55 -15.46 4.98
N GLU A 107 -16.68 -16.09 4.64
CA GLU A 107 -16.69 -17.42 4.01
C GLU A 107 -16.01 -17.41 2.63
N PHE A 108 -16.18 -16.30 1.89
CA PHE A 108 -15.63 -16.09 0.56
C PHE A 108 -14.91 -14.74 0.47
N PRO A 109 -13.71 -14.60 1.05
CA PRO A 109 -12.93 -13.37 0.94
C PRO A 109 -12.58 -13.08 -0.52
N CYS A 110 -12.54 -11.81 -0.88
CA CYS A 110 -12.03 -11.35 -2.16
C CYS A 110 -10.56 -11.74 -2.34
N THR A 111 -10.14 -11.84 -3.58
CA THR A 111 -8.73 -12.09 -3.89
C THR A 111 -7.87 -10.90 -3.48
N LYS A 112 -6.61 -11.14 -3.14
CA LYS A 112 -5.63 -10.08 -2.82
C LYS A 112 -5.49 -9.02 -3.93
N SER A 113 -5.74 -9.41 -5.18
CA SER A 113 -5.75 -8.50 -6.32
C SER A 113 -7.01 -7.64 -6.39
N GLU A 114 -8.18 -8.17 -6.00
CA GLU A 114 -9.39 -7.38 -5.86
C GLU A 114 -9.27 -6.41 -4.68
N TRP A 115 -8.79 -6.89 -3.53
CA TRP A 115 -8.43 -6.05 -2.39
C TRP A 115 -7.54 -4.86 -2.79
N TYR A 116 -6.49 -5.12 -3.56
CA TYR A 116 -5.59 -4.07 -4.06
C TYR A 116 -6.32 -3.06 -4.97
N LYS A 117 -7.19 -3.54 -5.87
CA LYS A 117 -7.91 -2.68 -6.82
C LYS A 117 -8.93 -1.76 -6.12
N GLN A 118 -9.62 -2.23 -5.09
CA GLN A 118 -10.63 -1.45 -4.36
C GLN A 118 -10.07 -0.16 -3.72
N GLN A 119 -8.75 -0.09 -3.52
CA GLN A 119 -8.07 1.05 -2.90
C GLN A 119 -7.61 2.11 -3.91
N ILE A 120 -7.74 1.82 -5.20
CA ILE A 120 -7.36 2.72 -6.30
C ILE A 120 -8.59 3.49 -6.74
N GLU A 121 -8.45 4.80 -6.93
CA GLU A 121 -9.50 5.64 -7.50
C GLU A 121 -9.76 5.21 -8.96
N GLU A 122 -11.03 4.92 -9.27
CA GLU A 122 -11.43 4.61 -10.63
C GLU A 122 -11.22 5.84 -11.51
N SER A 123 -10.62 5.63 -12.68
CA SER A 123 -10.49 6.67 -13.68
C SER A 123 -11.81 6.69 -14.46
N GLU A 124 -12.61 7.75 -14.30
CA GLU A 124 -13.80 8.02 -15.13
C GLU A 124 -13.48 7.98 -16.64
#